data_AF-K0UZR7-F1
#
_entry.id   AF-K0UZR7-F1
#
_cell.length_a   1.000
_cell.length_b   1.000
_cell.length_c   1.000
_cell.angle_alpha   90.00
_cell.angle_beta   90.00
_cell.angle_gamma   90.00
#
_symmetry.space_group_name_H-M   'P 1'
#
loop_
_entity.id
_entity.type
_entity.pdbx_description
1 polymer ?
#
loop_
_entity_poly.entity_id
_entity_poly.type
_entity_poly.pdbx_seq_one_letter_code
_entity_poly.pdbx_strand_id
1 'polypeptide(L)'
;MTQRRFRLSIRVAALASAMALTGCSAPPPVGNAEPGGPRVVFADDFDGPAGARPSPQWRFQTGGGGWGNNEMQTYTDSPENVSLDGAGHLAISARGESLDWITSARITTQGSVEFTTGRAEARIKLPAGAGLHPAFWLLGSDIDRAGWPAAGEIDVIETLNHAGEFHTGVHLPRAGSPRGEQISASGPVPFPLAGQFRTYWVERTPGRIVTGVDDVTLFSVTPADLAEGSRWVFDAPFFLLLNVAVGGDWPGPPDESTPNPSTMLVDWVRVTAP
;
A
#
# COMPACT_ATOMS: atom_id res chain seq x y z
N MET A 1 -56.00 51.00 -58.25
CA MET A 1 -55.99 49.56 -57.87
C MET A 1 -54.83 49.33 -56.91
N THR A 2 -55.03 49.48 -55.61
CA THR A 2 -55.38 48.44 -54.61
C THR A 2 -54.12 47.95 -53.88
N GLN A 3 -53.98 48.40 -52.62
CA GLN A 3 -53.34 47.71 -51.47
C GLN A 3 -51.83 47.40 -51.56
N ARG A 4 -51.02 47.41 -50.50
CA ARG A 4 -51.23 47.18 -49.06
C ARG A 4 -50.08 47.89 -48.31
N ARG A 5 -50.40 48.60 -47.23
CA ARG A 5 -49.40 49.16 -46.30
C ARG A 5 -49.02 48.07 -45.29
N PHE A 6 -47.78 47.62 -45.28
CA PHE A 6 -47.20 46.90 -44.15
C PHE A 6 -46.45 47.91 -43.27
N ARG A 7 -46.91 48.05 -42.02
CA ARG A 7 -46.19 48.76 -40.97
C ARG A 7 -45.25 47.77 -40.31
N LEU A 8 -43.95 47.97 -40.41
CA LEU A 8 -42.95 47.24 -39.63
C LEU A 8 -42.38 48.19 -38.57
N SER A 9 -42.76 47.94 -37.32
CA SER A 9 -42.32 48.69 -36.15
C SER A 9 -40.90 48.24 -35.78
N ILE A 10 -39.89 49.08 -36.03
CA ILE A 10 -38.52 48.85 -35.57
C ILE A 10 -38.44 49.26 -34.10
N ARG A 11 -38.30 48.27 -33.20
CA ARG A 11 -37.93 48.49 -31.80
C ARG A 11 -36.41 48.64 -31.72
N VAL A 12 -35.94 49.83 -31.33
CA VAL A 12 -34.53 50.06 -30.96
C VAL A 12 -34.34 49.47 -29.55
N ALA A 13 -33.62 48.36 -29.45
CA ALA A 13 -33.15 47.84 -28.16
C ALA A 13 -31.76 48.45 -27.88
N ALA A 14 -31.65 49.20 -26.79
CA ALA A 14 -30.39 49.76 -26.32
C ALA A 14 -29.48 48.63 -25.82
N LEU A 15 -28.25 48.57 -26.35
CA LEU A 15 -27.22 47.64 -25.92
C LEU A 15 -26.53 48.22 -24.68
N ALA A 16 -26.78 47.63 -23.51
CA ALA A 16 -26.02 47.93 -22.29
C ALA A 16 -24.80 47.00 -22.23
N SER A 17 -23.61 47.54 -22.48
CA SER A 17 -22.34 46.83 -22.27
C SER A 17 -22.06 46.70 -20.76
N ALA A 18 -22.18 45.48 -20.24
CA ALA A 18 -21.67 45.14 -18.91
C ALA A 18 -20.17 44.87 -18.99
N MET A 19 -19.35 45.79 -18.44
CA MET A 19 -17.93 45.55 -18.16
C MET A 19 -17.82 44.54 -17.01
N ALA A 20 -17.39 43.32 -17.31
CA ALA A 20 -17.01 42.34 -16.30
C ALA A 20 -15.63 42.71 -15.73
N LEU A 21 -15.62 43.21 -14.50
CA LEU A 21 -14.41 43.37 -13.70
C LEU A 21 -13.89 41.96 -13.34
N THR A 22 -12.85 41.50 -14.03
CA THR A 22 -12.05 40.35 -13.63
C THR A 22 -11.31 40.70 -12.34
N GLY A 23 -11.85 40.26 -11.21
CA GLY A 23 -11.12 40.27 -9.93
C GLY A 23 -9.97 39.29 -9.99
N CYS A 24 -8.74 39.77 -9.79
CA CYS A 24 -7.61 38.92 -9.46
C CYS A 24 -7.88 38.24 -8.11
N SER A 25 -8.28 36.98 -8.14
CA SER A 25 -8.28 36.13 -6.95
C SER A 25 -6.83 35.85 -6.57
N ALA A 26 -6.34 36.49 -5.51
CA ALA A 26 -5.10 36.07 -4.87
C ALA A 26 -5.26 34.61 -4.41
N PRO A 27 -4.23 33.75 -4.56
CA PRO A 27 -4.27 32.42 -3.97
C PRO A 27 -4.51 32.54 -2.46
N PRO A 28 -5.26 31.61 -1.85
CA PRO A 28 -5.46 31.65 -0.41
C PRO A 28 -4.09 31.60 0.28
N PRO A 29 -3.92 32.31 1.41
CA PRO A 29 -2.70 32.17 2.19
C PRO A 29 -2.54 30.70 2.57
N VAL A 30 -1.35 30.16 2.32
CA VAL A 30 -0.94 28.84 2.80
C VAL A 30 -1.20 28.83 4.30
N GLY A 31 -2.20 28.06 4.72
CA GLY A 31 -2.59 27.97 6.12
C GLY A 31 -1.41 27.47 6.94
N ASN A 32 -1.03 28.23 7.96
CA ASN A 32 -0.10 27.77 8.98
C ASN A 32 -0.63 26.45 9.54
N ALA A 33 0.20 25.41 9.51
CA ALA A 33 -0.08 24.14 10.15
C ALA A 33 -0.41 24.38 11.63
N GLU A 34 -1.53 23.80 12.08
CA GLU A 34 -1.87 23.68 13.50
C GLU A 34 -0.67 23.10 14.27
N PRO A 35 -0.21 23.73 15.36
CA PRO A 35 0.84 23.15 16.19
C PRO A 35 0.24 22.03 17.05
N GLY A 36 0.36 20.78 16.57
CA GLY A 36 -0.02 19.58 17.33
C GLY A 36 -0.52 18.38 16.52
N GLY A 37 -0.59 18.47 15.19
CA GLY A 37 -0.97 17.34 14.33
C GLY A 37 0.21 16.39 14.02
N PRO A 38 -0.06 15.12 13.65
CA PRO A 38 0.98 14.18 13.24
C PRO A 38 1.86 14.76 12.13
N ARG A 39 3.18 14.66 12.28
CA ARG A 39 4.14 15.11 11.25
C ARG A 39 4.23 14.06 10.15
N VAL A 40 4.02 14.46 8.90
CA VAL A 40 4.26 13.58 7.74
C VAL A 40 5.75 13.29 7.62
N VAL A 41 6.11 12.00 7.72
CA VAL A 41 7.46 11.47 7.49
C VAL A 41 7.63 11.11 6.02
N PHE A 42 6.62 10.50 5.43
CA PHE A 42 6.62 10.07 4.04
C PHE A 42 5.21 10.10 3.46
N ALA A 43 5.15 10.44 2.19
CA ALA A 43 3.94 10.46 1.39
C ALA A 43 4.29 10.14 -0.07
N ASP A 44 3.61 9.15 -0.64
CA ASP A 44 3.62 8.88 -2.08
C ASP A 44 2.17 8.71 -2.55
N ASP A 45 1.76 9.55 -3.50
CA ASP A 45 0.44 9.52 -4.16
C ASP A 45 0.49 8.80 -5.51
N PHE A 46 1.67 8.33 -5.92
CA PHE A 46 1.84 7.57 -7.16
C PHE A 46 1.32 8.28 -8.43
N ASP A 47 1.27 9.61 -8.40
CA ASP A 47 0.96 10.44 -9.54
C ASP A 47 2.08 10.36 -10.59
N GLY A 48 1.69 10.08 -11.83
CA GLY A 48 2.61 10.06 -12.96
C GLY A 48 2.04 9.36 -14.18
N PRO A 49 2.70 9.46 -15.34
CA PRO A 49 2.23 8.80 -16.56
C PRO A 49 2.36 7.28 -16.46
N ALA A 50 1.50 6.56 -17.17
CA ALA A 50 1.53 5.09 -17.24
C ALA A 50 2.91 4.57 -17.65
N GLY A 51 3.41 3.55 -16.95
CA GLY A 51 4.72 2.94 -17.17
C GLY A 51 5.90 3.67 -16.50
N ALA A 52 5.66 4.81 -15.85
CA ALA A 52 6.70 5.48 -15.06
C ALA A 52 7.08 4.67 -13.81
N ARG A 53 8.28 4.91 -13.27
CA ARG A 53 8.71 4.32 -12.00
C ARG A 53 8.08 5.09 -10.82
N PRO A 54 7.84 4.42 -9.67
CA PRO A 54 7.44 5.11 -8.44
C PRO A 54 8.58 6.00 -7.91
N SER A 55 8.31 6.75 -6.85
CA SER A 55 9.29 7.59 -6.15
C SER A 55 10.61 6.85 -5.92
N PRO A 56 11.78 7.51 -6.05
CA PRO A 56 13.09 6.89 -5.79
C PRO A 56 13.31 6.52 -4.31
N GLN A 57 12.37 6.86 -3.43
CA GLN A 57 12.35 6.34 -2.06
C GLN A 57 11.99 4.85 -2.05
N TRP A 58 11.29 4.34 -3.05
CA TRP A 58 11.10 2.90 -3.25
C TRP A 58 12.31 2.30 -3.98
N ARG A 59 12.83 1.21 -3.42
CA ARG A 59 13.88 0.38 -4.00
C ARG A 59 13.28 -0.97 -4.40
N PHE A 60 13.86 -1.60 -5.42
CA PHE A 60 13.40 -2.89 -5.92
C PHE A 60 14.24 -4.02 -5.30
N GLN A 61 13.58 -5.05 -4.77
CA GLN A 61 14.23 -6.29 -4.38
C GLN A 61 13.95 -7.32 -5.47
N THR A 62 14.98 -7.63 -6.27
CA THR A 62 14.89 -8.52 -7.44
C THR A 62 15.45 -9.90 -7.13
N GLY A 63 14.93 -10.93 -7.80
CA GLY A 63 15.41 -12.30 -7.69
C GLY A 63 14.29 -13.30 -7.43
N GLY A 64 14.56 -14.56 -7.76
CA GLY A 64 13.76 -15.72 -7.38
C GLY A 64 14.43 -16.52 -6.26
N GLY A 65 14.13 -17.81 -6.18
CA GLY A 65 14.70 -18.69 -5.15
C GLY A 65 13.89 -18.74 -3.86
N GLY A 66 12.65 -18.25 -3.91
CA GLY A 66 11.62 -18.60 -2.93
C GLY A 66 11.63 -17.83 -1.62
N TRP A 67 12.52 -16.85 -1.42
CA TRP A 67 12.42 -15.83 -0.37
C TRP A 67 12.16 -16.33 1.07
N GLY A 68 12.55 -17.58 1.36
CA GLY A 68 12.35 -18.25 2.66
C GLY A 68 11.07 -19.09 2.78
N ASN A 69 10.16 -19.01 1.81
CA ASN A 69 8.82 -19.61 1.86
C ASN A 69 8.49 -20.49 0.63
N ASN A 70 9.50 -20.91 -0.13
CA ASN A 70 9.33 -21.68 -1.39
C ASN A 70 8.46 -20.97 -2.44
N GLU A 71 8.50 -19.63 -2.46
CA GLU A 71 7.77 -18.80 -3.43
C GLU A 71 8.23 -19.08 -4.88
N MET A 72 7.30 -19.04 -5.84
CA MET A 72 7.54 -19.45 -7.23
C MET A 72 7.91 -18.28 -8.15
N GLN A 73 7.60 -17.03 -7.78
CA GLN A 73 7.91 -15.88 -8.62
C GLN A 73 9.40 -15.51 -8.60
N THR A 74 9.86 -14.92 -9.70
CA THR A 74 11.05 -14.08 -9.72
C THR A 74 10.63 -12.61 -9.62
N TYR A 75 11.04 -11.91 -8.57
CA TYR A 75 10.82 -10.47 -8.48
C TYR A 75 11.72 -9.72 -9.46
N THR A 76 11.17 -8.74 -10.16
CA THR A 76 11.90 -7.89 -11.12
C THR A 76 11.68 -6.41 -10.84
N ASP A 77 12.47 -5.55 -11.47
CA ASP A 77 12.26 -4.10 -11.52
C ASP A 77 11.68 -3.62 -12.87
N SER A 78 11.15 -4.56 -13.67
CA SER A 78 10.55 -4.28 -14.97
C SER A 78 9.28 -3.43 -14.79
N PRO A 79 9.04 -2.42 -15.66
CA PRO A 79 7.78 -1.68 -15.68
C PRO A 79 6.54 -2.56 -15.87
N GLU A 80 6.72 -3.77 -16.40
CA GLU A 80 5.65 -4.78 -16.46
C GLU A 80 5.24 -5.28 -15.07
N ASN A 81 6.18 -5.47 -14.15
CA ASN A 81 5.86 -5.95 -12.82
C ASN A 81 5.59 -4.81 -11.84
N VAL A 82 6.18 -3.64 -12.06
CA VAL A 82 6.02 -2.48 -11.17
C VAL A 82 6.14 -1.16 -11.92
N SER A 83 5.02 -0.43 -12.02
CA SER A 83 4.98 0.90 -12.60
C SER A 83 3.76 1.70 -12.13
N LEU A 84 3.78 2.99 -12.38
CA LEU A 84 2.59 3.84 -12.25
C LEU A 84 1.61 3.51 -13.38
N ASP A 85 0.32 3.48 -13.09
CA ASP A 85 -0.71 3.08 -14.06
C ASP A 85 -1.25 4.25 -14.92
N GLY A 86 -0.87 5.49 -14.60
CA GLY A 86 -1.36 6.70 -15.26
C GLY A 86 -2.68 7.24 -14.69
N ALA A 87 -3.26 6.59 -13.68
CA ALA A 87 -4.51 6.94 -13.03
C ALA A 87 -4.34 7.29 -11.54
N GLY A 88 -3.09 7.53 -11.10
CA GLY A 88 -2.77 7.85 -9.71
C GLY A 88 -2.55 6.62 -8.84
N HIS A 89 -2.13 5.48 -9.42
CA HIS A 89 -1.80 4.30 -8.63
C HIS A 89 -0.44 3.70 -9.04
N LEU A 90 0.23 3.12 -8.05
CA LEU A 90 1.26 2.12 -8.28
C LEU A 90 0.60 0.78 -8.58
N ALA A 91 1.02 0.11 -9.65
CA ALA A 91 0.63 -1.25 -9.97
C ALA A 91 1.79 -2.22 -9.72
N ILE A 92 1.58 -3.19 -8.82
CA ILE A 92 2.46 -4.35 -8.64
C ILE A 92 1.75 -5.56 -9.25
N SER A 93 2.30 -6.11 -10.33
CA SER A 93 1.66 -7.15 -11.13
C SER A 93 2.47 -8.44 -11.15
N ALA A 94 1.90 -9.49 -10.58
CA ALA A 94 2.33 -10.85 -10.83
C ALA A 94 1.82 -11.31 -12.21
N ARG A 95 2.69 -11.90 -13.02
CA ARG A 95 2.36 -12.35 -14.39
C ARG A 95 3.30 -13.46 -14.83
N GLY A 96 2.87 -14.31 -15.74
CA GLY A 96 3.70 -15.38 -16.29
C GLY A 96 3.31 -15.79 -17.70
N GLU A 97 4.26 -16.35 -18.44
CA GLU A 97 3.96 -17.02 -19.73
C GLU A 97 3.41 -18.43 -19.49
N SER A 98 3.68 -19.01 -18.32
CA SER A 98 3.17 -20.29 -17.84
C SER A 98 3.14 -20.30 -16.30
N LEU A 99 2.54 -21.34 -15.70
CA LEU A 99 2.55 -21.53 -14.24
C LEU A 99 3.95 -21.82 -13.67
N ASP A 100 4.89 -22.25 -14.53
CA ASP A 100 6.27 -22.53 -14.16
C ASP A 100 7.21 -21.31 -14.34
N TRP A 101 6.72 -20.24 -14.99
CA TRP A 101 7.49 -19.04 -15.25
C TRP A 101 6.70 -17.79 -14.87
N ILE A 102 6.84 -17.40 -13.60
CA ILE A 102 6.11 -16.29 -13.01
C ILE A 102 7.09 -15.20 -12.56
N THR A 103 6.73 -13.97 -12.88
CA THR A 103 7.41 -12.75 -12.44
C THR A 103 6.47 -11.91 -11.60
N SER A 104 7.02 -11.12 -10.68
CA SER A 104 6.28 -10.14 -9.90
C SER A 104 7.21 -9.01 -9.49
N ALA A 105 6.81 -8.16 -8.56
CA ALA A 105 7.70 -7.19 -7.94
C ALA A 105 7.53 -7.15 -6.42
N ARG A 106 8.64 -6.79 -5.77
CA ARG A 106 8.76 -6.51 -4.34
C ARG A 106 9.53 -5.20 -4.20
N ILE A 107 8.91 -4.20 -3.59
CA ILE A 107 9.52 -2.90 -3.35
C ILE A 107 9.63 -2.62 -1.86
N THR A 108 10.65 -1.84 -1.49
CA THR A 108 11.00 -1.55 -0.10
C THR A 108 11.44 -0.10 0.07
N THR A 109 11.23 0.48 1.25
CA THR A 109 11.81 1.76 1.64
C THR A 109 13.09 1.62 2.48
N GLN A 110 13.71 0.45 2.50
CA GLN A 110 14.95 0.20 3.24
C GLN A 110 16.05 1.21 2.85
N GLY A 111 16.60 1.91 3.85
CA GLY A 111 17.64 2.93 3.64
C GLY A 111 17.15 4.21 2.96
N SER A 112 15.84 4.47 2.89
CA SER A 112 15.26 5.73 2.41
C SER A 112 14.21 6.29 3.38
N VAL A 113 13.21 5.49 3.75
CA VAL A 113 12.15 5.85 4.71
C VAL A 113 12.07 4.79 5.79
N GLU A 114 12.28 5.23 7.01
CA GLU A 114 12.19 4.43 8.23
C GLU A 114 11.47 5.23 9.31
N PHE A 115 10.74 4.56 10.19
CA PHE A 115 10.11 5.18 11.35
C PHE A 115 10.11 4.25 12.55
N THR A 116 10.04 4.80 13.76
CA THR A 116 10.01 4.04 15.02
C THR A 116 8.64 4.09 15.68
N THR A 117 8.06 5.30 15.76
CA THR A 117 6.73 5.55 16.34
C THR A 117 5.87 6.34 15.37
N GLY A 118 4.56 6.18 15.49
CA GLY A 118 3.57 6.80 14.62
C GLY A 118 2.79 5.78 13.81
N ARG A 119 2.31 6.18 12.63
CA ARG A 119 1.39 5.37 11.83
C ARG A 119 1.90 5.25 10.40
N ALA A 120 1.89 4.03 9.86
CA ALA A 120 2.05 3.78 8.44
C ALA A 120 0.74 3.21 7.89
N GLU A 121 0.30 3.73 6.76
CA GLU A 121 -0.94 3.30 6.12
C GLU A 121 -0.85 3.40 4.60
N ALA A 122 -1.59 2.52 3.94
CA ALA A 122 -1.62 2.41 2.50
C ALA A 122 -3.04 2.09 2.03
N ARG A 123 -3.50 2.80 1.00
CA ARG A 123 -4.77 2.51 0.35
C ARG A 123 -4.55 1.56 -0.81
N ILE A 124 -4.93 0.31 -0.62
CA ILE A 124 -4.56 -0.80 -1.51
C ILE A 124 -5.82 -1.50 -2.01
N LYS A 125 -5.83 -1.88 -3.29
CA LYS A 125 -6.75 -2.85 -3.85
C LYS A 125 -5.97 -4.14 -4.11
N LEU A 126 -6.20 -5.14 -3.26
CA LEU A 126 -5.52 -6.43 -3.33
C LEU A 126 -6.06 -7.30 -4.47
N PRO A 127 -5.21 -8.09 -5.15
CA PRO A 127 -5.63 -9.16 -6.05
C PRO A 127 -6.11 -10.38 -5.25
N ALA A 128 -6.79 -11.31 -5.93
CA ALA A 128 -7.21 -12.60 -5.38
C ALA A 128 -7.26 -13.66 -6.49
N GLY A 129 -6.89 -14.89 -6.15
CA GLY A 129 -6.75 -16.03 -7.05
C GLY A 129 -5.83 -17.09 -6.45
N ALA A 130 -5.96 -18.34 -6.88
CA ALA A 130 -5.16 -19.45 -6.36
C ALA A 130 -3.65 -19.14 -6.40
N GLY A 131 -2.94 -19.52 -5.34
CA GLY A 131 -1.50 -19.32 -5.18
C GLY A 131 -1.04 -17.88 -4.93
N LEU A 132 -1.93 -16.88 -4.92
CA LEU A 132 -1.53 -15.49 -4.67
C LEU A 132 -1.31 -15.23 -3.19
N HIS A 133 -0.30 -14.41 -2.90
CA HIS A 133 0.03 -13.92 -1.57
C HIS A 133 0.51 -12.46 -1.62
N PRO A 134 -0.39 -11.48 -1.82
CA PRO A 134 -0.06 -10.06 -1.71
C PRO A 134 0.10 -9.61 -0.25
N ALA A 135 1.03 -8.69 -0.01
CA ALA A 135 1.35 -8.21 1.33
C ALA A 135 1.70 -6.72 1.40
N PHE A 136 1.31 -6.08 2.51
CA PHE A 136 1.86 -4.82 3.02
C PHE A 136 2.38 -5.05 4.44
N TRP A 137 3.66 -4.81 4.64
CA TRP A 137 4.38 -5.27 5.83
C TRP A 137 5.64 -4.44 6.07
N LEU A 138 6.27 -4.65 7.22
CA LEU A 138 7.43 -3.91 7.68
C LEU A 138 8.50 -4.84 8.22
N LEU A 139 9.77 -4.45 8.02
CA LEU A 139 10.92 -5.13 8.60
C LEU A 139 11.78 -4.16 9.41
N GLY A 140 12.42 -4.67 10.47
CA GLY A 140 13.37 -3.92 11.27
C GLY A 140 14.57 -3.48 10.42
N SER A 141 14.96 -2.21 10.57
CA SER A 141 15.97 -1.59 9.70
C SER A 141 17.38 -2.12 9.92
N ASP A 142 17.61 -2.86 11.00
CA ASP A 142 18.88 -3.53 11.27
C ASP A 142 18.94 -4.98 10.76
N ILE A 143 18.00 -5.39 9.89
CA ILE A 143 17.90 -6.74 9.30
C ILE A 143 19.22 -7.28 8.75
N ASP A 144 20.02 -6.46 8.08
CA ASP A 144 21.29 -6.89 7.49
C ASP A 144 22.36 -7.23 8.54
N ARG A 145 22.23 -6.71 9.76
CA ARG A 145 23.14 -6.95 10.89
C ARG A 145 22.58 -7.99 11.87
N ALA A 146 21.31 -7.86 12.25
CA ALA A 146 20.67 -8.71 13.24
C ALA A 146 20.14 -10.02 12.65
N GLY A 147 19.76 -10.01 11.37
CA GLY A 147 19.09 -11.12 10.71
C GLY A 147 17.63 -11.29 11.16
N TRP A 148 16.91 -12.10 10.40
CA TRP A 148 15.56 -12.53 10.77
C TRP A 148 15.62 -13.73 11.73
N PRO A 149 14.76 -13.83 12.76
CA PRO A 149 13.68 -12.90 13.14
C PRO A 149 14.14 -11.81 14.11
N ALA A 150 15.45 -11.68 14.38
CA ALA A 150 15.97 -10.81 15.44
C ALA A 150 15.74 -9.31 15.20
N ALA A 151 15.65 -8.87 13.94
CA ALA A 151 15.30 -7.51 13.57
C ALA A 151 13.80 -7.19 13.76
N GLY A 152 12.95 -8.22 13.81
CA GLY A 152 11.51 -8.09 13.88
C GLY A 152 10.83 -7.86 12.52
N GLU A 153 9.59 -8.32 12.43
CA GLU A 153 8.70 -8.20 11.27
C GLU A 153 7.30 -7.85 11.75
N ILE A 154 6.60 -6.99 11.01
CA ILE A 154 5.20 -6.63 11.27
C ILE A 154 4.41 -6.77 9.98
N ASP A 155 3.49 -7.72 9.94
CA ASP A 155 2.62 -7.97 8.79
C ASP A 155 1.34 -7.19 8.98
N VAL A 156 1.16 -6.10 8.23
CA VAL A 156 -0.01 -5.23 8.36
C VAL A 156 -1.23 -5.90 7.74
N ILE A 157 -1.05 -6.42 6.53
CA ILE A 157 -2.02 -7.26 5.86
C ILE A 157 -1.31 -8.24 4.94
N GLU A 158 -1.68 -9.50 5.08
CA GLU A 158 -1.45 -10.58 4.11
C GLU A 158 -2.81 -11.20 3.79
N THR A 159 -2.99 -11.60 2.53
CA THR A 159 -4.15 -12.41 2.12
C THR A 159 -3.68 -13.54 1.25
N LEU A 160 -4.36 -14.68 1.32
CA LEU A 160 -4.04 -15.85 0.52
C LEU A 160 -5.15 -16.15 -0.45
N ASN A 161 -4.79 -16.67 -1.62
CA ASN A 161 -5.73 -17.27 -2.53
C ASN A 161 -6.88 -16.31 -2.87
N HIS A 162 -8.12 -16.67 -2.52
CA HIS A 162 -9.30 -15.86 -2.78
C HIS A 162 -9.52 -14.68 -1.81
N ALA A 163 -8.55 -14.41 -0.92
CA ALA A 163 -8.59 -13.34 0.07
C ALA A 163 -9.86 -13.37 0.94
N GLY A 164 -10.25 -14.58 1.37
CA GLY A 164 -11.41 -14.79 2.24
C GLY A 164 -11.16 -14.39 3.70
N GLU A 165 -9.89 -14.36 4.10
CA GLU A 165 -9.45 -14.00 5.45
C GLU A 165 -8.27 -13.03 5.37
N PHE A 166 -8.18 -12.16 6.37
CA PHE A 166 -6.96 -11.37 6.60
C PHE A 166 -5.99 -12.21 7.41
N HIS A 167 -4.71 -11.92 7.26
CA HIS A 167 -3.65 -12.33 8.16
C HIS A 167 -2.81 -11.12 8.53
N THR A 168 -2.49 -10.99 9.81
CA THR A 168 -1.65 -9.92 10.35
C THR A 168 -0.95 -10.45 11.59
N GLY A 169 0.22 -9.93 11.90
CA GLY A 169 0.95 -10.38 13.06
C GLY A 169 2.33 -9.76 13.18
N VAL A 170 3.11 -10.36 14.06
CA VAL A 170 4.50 -10.01 14.27
C VAL A 170 5.37 -11.26 14.39
N HIS A 171 6.58 -11.16 13.86
CA HIS A 171 7.64 -12.14 14.09
C HIS A 171 8.78 -11.50 14.89
N LEU A 172 9.27 -12.21 15.91
CA LEU A 172 10.29 -11.71 16.84
C LEU A 172 11.23 -12.82 17.32
N PRO A 173 12.43 -12.51 17.83
CA PRO A 173 13.34 -13.54 18.32
C PRO A 173 12.83 -14.15 19.63
N ARG A 174 13.00 -15.46 19.73
CA ARG A 174 12.77 -16.25 20.94
C ARG A 174 13.95 -17.17 21.20
N ALA A 175 14.45 -17.16 22.44
CA ALA A 175 15.59 -17.97 22.85
C ALA A 175 15.34 -19.46 22.52
N GLY A 176 16.31 -20.10 21.86
CA GLY A 176 16.21 -21.50 21.44
C GLY A 176 15.33 -21.78 20.22
N SER A 177 14.74 -20.76 19.58
CA SER A 177 13.95 -20.90 18.36
C SER A 177 14.60 -20.17 17.19
N PRO A 178 15.13 -20.90 16.18
CA PRO A 178 15.67 -20.27 14.96
C PRO A 178 14.62 -19.47 14.18
N ARG A 179 13.34 -19.88 14.24
CA ARG A 179 12.21 -19.14 13.64
C ARG A 179 11.56 -18.14 14.58
N GLY A 180 12.09 -17.98 15.79
CA GLY A 180 11.56 -17.05 16.78
C GLY A 180 10.17 -17.43 17.29
N GLU A 181 9.40 -16.41 17.65
CA GLU A 181 7.98 -16.48 17.98
C GLU A 181 7.20 -15.70 16.93
N GLN A 182 6.02 -16.22 16.59
CA GLN A 182 5.01 -15.52 15.80
C GLN A 182 3.78 -15.31 16.68
N ILE A 183 3.26 -14.09 16.71
CA ILE A 183 1.98 -13.75 17.31
C ILE A 183 1.13 -13.12 16.22
N SER A 184 0.01 -13.73 15.89
CA SER A 184 -0.82 -13.31 14.75
C SER A 184 -2.31 -13.41 15.04
N ALA A 185 -3.08 -12.71 14.22
CA ALA A 185 -4.52 -12.85 14.13
C ALA A 185 -4.92 -13.06 12.67
N SER A 186 -6.01 -13.80 12.48
CA SER A 186 -6.62 -14.00 11.17
C SER A 186 -8.11 -14.24 11.29
N GLY A 187 -8.82 -14.07 10.18
CA GLY A 187 -10.24 -14.38 10.08
C GLY A 187 -10.95 -13.54 9.01
N PRO A 188 -12.28 -13.67 8.92
CA PRO A 188 -13.06 -12.89 7.98
C PRO A 188 -13.27 -11.45 8.47
N VAL A 189 -13.56 -10.56 7.53
CA VAL A 189 -14.04 -9.18 7.78
C VAL A 189 -15.42 -8.99 7.11
N PRO A 190 -16.24 -8.02 7.56
CA PRO A 190 -17.59 -7.80 7.03
C PRO A 190 -17.61 -7.16 5.63
N PHE A 191 -16.47 -7.12 4.93
CA PHE A 191 -16.31 -6.54 3.60
C PHE A 191 -15.26 -7.31 2.79
N PRO A 192 -15.27 -7.19 1.45
CA PRO A 192 -14.25 -7.82 0.62
C PRO A 192 -12.85 -7.23 0.89
N LEU A 193 -11.87 -8.12 1.06
CA LEU A 193 -10.45 -7.74 1.17
C LEU A 193 -9.79 -7.52 -0.20
N ALA A 194 -10.27 -8.19 -1.25
CA ALA A 194 -9.76 -8.06 -2.61
C ALA A 194 -10.76 -7.37 -3.54
N GLY A 195 -10.25 -6.81 -4.64
CA GLY A 195 -11.08 -6.21 -5.70
C GLY A 195 -11.61 -4.80 -5.41
N GLN A 196 -11.48 -4.30 -4.17
CA GLN A 196 -11.84 -2.94 -3.76
C GLN A 196 -10.67 -2.28 -3.03
N PHE A 197 -10.56 -0.96 -3.12
CA PHE A 197 -9.60 -0.22 -2.31
C PHE A 197 -10.03 -0.18 -0.86
N ARG A 198 -9.08 -0.50 0.02
CA ARG A 198 -9.19 -0.46 1.48
C ARG A 198 -7.95 0.21 2.04
N THR A 199 -8.07 0.84 3.20
CA THR A 199 -6.93 1.48 3.88
C THR A 199 -6.38 0.54 4.93
N TYR A 200 -5.21 -0.04 4.69
CA TYR A 200 -4.54 -0.92 5.65
C TYR A 200 -3.51 -0.12 6.42
N TRP A 201 -3.45 -0.32 7.73
CA TRP A 201 -2.66 0.55 8.58
C TRP A 201 -2.04 -0.18 9.76
N VAL A 202 -0.90 0.34 10.23
CA VAL A 202 -0.23 -0.04 11.46
C VAL A 202 0.07 1.21 12.30
N GLU A 203 -0.27 1.15 13.58
CA GLU A 203 0.13 2.12 14.58
C GLU A 203 1.18 1.51 15.50
N ARG A 204 2.25 2.29 15.72
CA ARG A 204 3.42 1.89 16.50
C ARG A 204 3.68 2.92 17.58
N THR A 205 3.61 2.47 18.82
CA THR A 205 4.01 3.26 19.99
C THR A 205 4.98 2.43 20.84
N PRO A 206 5.76 3.03 21.74
CA PRO A 206 6.64 2.25 22.61
C PRO A 206 5.87 1.13 23.32
N GLY A 207 6.29 -0.12 23.11
CA GLY A 207 5.67 -1.31 23.71
C GLY A 207 4.30 -1.70 23.16
N ARG A 208 3.86 -1.18 22.00
CA ARG A 208 2.58 -1.57 21.40
C ARG A 208 2.55 -1.44 19.89
N ILE A 209 2.03 -2.48 19.24
CA ILE A 209 1.71 -2.50 17.81
C ILE A 209 0.22 -2.78 17.65
N VAL A 210 -0.43 -2.05 16.75
CA VAL A 210 -1.82 -2.27 16.34
C VAL A 210 -1.90 -2.25 14.83
N THR A 211 -2.63 -3.18 14.24
CA THR A 211 -2.92 -3.16 12.80
C THR A 211 -4.42 -3.11 12.56
N GLY A 212 -4.81 -2.61 11.39
CA GLY A 212 -6.20 -2.52 11.01
C GLY A 212 -6.43 -2.31 9.52
N VAL A 213 -7.71 -2.35 9.15
CA VAL A 213 -8.21 -2.08 7.81
C VAL A 213 -9.45 -1.18 7.91
N ASP A 214 -9.45 -0.09 7.15
CA ASP A 214 -10.41 1.00 7.27
C ASP A 214 -10.56 1.40 8.76
N ASP A 215 -11.77 1.32 9.32
CA ASP A 215 -12.05 1.64 10.72
C ASP A 215 -11.99 0.41 11.67
N VAL A 216 -11.56 -0.75 11.18
CA VAL A 216 -11.54 -2.01 11.92
C VAL A 216 -10.12 -2.34 12.41
N THR A 217 -9.94 -2.42 13.72
CA THR A 217 -8.73 -3.01 14.32
C THR A 217 -8.72 -4.52 14.12
N LEU A 218 -7.62 -5.04 13.57
CA LEU A 218 -7.44 -6.48 13.31
C LEU A 218 -6.62 -7.16 14.40
N PHE A 219 -5.59 -6.47 14.91
CA PHE A 219 -4.61 -7.05 15.81
C PHE A 219 -4.01 -6.00 16.73
N SER A 220 -3.67 -6.40 17.96
CA SER A 220 -2.96 -5.58 18.95
C SER A 220 -2.05 -6.49 19.76
N VAL A 221 -0.80 -6.09 19.93
CA VAL A 221 0.20 -6.85 20.68
C VAL A 221 1.09 -5.94 21.52
N THR A 222 1.48 -6.44 22.68
CA THR A 222 2.34 -5.79 23.67
C THR A 222 3.38 -6.79 24.19
N PRO A 223 4.43 -6.32 24.89
CA PRO A 223 5.38 -7.21 25.58
C PRO A 223 4.74 -8.23 26.53
N ALA A 224 3.54 -7.95 27.06
CA ALA A 224 2.84 -8.86 27.97
C ALA A 224 2.26 -10.10 27.28
N ASP A 225 2.11 -10.05 25.94
CA ASP A 225 1.58 -11.14 25.14
C ASP A 225 2.68 -12.13 24.70
N LEU A 226 3.95 -11.80 24.91
CA LEU A 226 5.09 -12.60 24.46
C LEU A 226 5.28 -13.86 25.30
N ALA A 227 5.63 -14.97 24.65
CA ALA A 227 6.06 -16.18 25.34
C ALA A 227 7.36 -15.96 26.14
N GLU A 228 7.58 -16.81 27.14
CA GLU A 228 8.84 -16.82 27.88
C GLU A 228 10.04 -17.04 26.94
N GLY A 229 11.09 -16.24 27.15
CA GLY A 229 12.32 -16.26 26.35
C GLY A 229 12.26 -15.41 25.07
N SER A 230 11.12 -14.77 24.79
CA SER A 230 10.97 -13.84 23.67
C SER A 230 11.41 -12.42 24.03
N ARG A 231 11.82 -11.66 23.02
CA ARG A 231 12.28 -10.27 23.18
C ARG A 231 11.47 -9.32 22.31
N TRP A 232 10.91 -8.29 22.93
CA TRP A 232 10.31 -7.17 22.22
C TRP A 232 11.38 -6.41 21.43
N VAL A 233 11.22 -6.32 20.09
CA VAL A 233 12.17 -5.68 19.18
C VAL A 233 11.53 -4.57 18.33
N PHE A 234 10.26 -4.24 18.57
CA PHE A 234 9.49 -3.33 17.73
C PHE A 234 9.64 -1.84 18.09
N ASP A 235 10.34 -1.53 19.20
CA ASP A 235 10.73 -0.17 19.60
C ASP A 235 12.01 0.29 18.86
N ALA A 236 12.11 -0.03 17.57
CA ALA A 236 13.25 0.26 16.69
C ALA A 236 12.76 0.84 15.35
N PRO A 237 13.65 1.42 14.51
CA PRO A 237 13.27 1.87 13.16
C PRO A 237 12.87 0.69 12.26
N PHE A 238 11.75 0.81 11.54
CA PHE A 238 11.31 -0.16 10.53
C PHE A 238 11.06 0.56 9.19
N PHE A 239 11.27 -0.16 8.09
CA PHE A 239 10.94 0.28 6.73
C PHE A 239 9.74 -0.51 6.19
N LEU A 240 9.13 0.01 5.12
CA LEU A 240 7.93 -0.57 4.50
C LEU A 240 8.29 -1.51 3.36
N LEU A 241 7.45 -2.51 3.13
CA LEU A 241 7.50 -3.40 1.97
C LEU A 241 6.11 -3.59 1.36
N LEU A 242 6.08 -3.71 0.03
CA LEU A 242 4.90 -4.07 -0.76
C LEU A 242 5.32 -5.13 -1.78
N ASN A 243 4.54 -6.21 -1.89
CA ASN A 243 4.78 -7.24 -2.91
C ASN A 243 3.50 -8.02 -3.25
N VAL A 244 3.57 -8.73 -4.37
CA VAL A 244 2.65 -9.82 -4.70
C VAL A 244 3.47 -11.09 -4.88
N ALA A 245 3.53 -11.93 -3.85
CA ALA A 245 4.12 -13.26 -3.97
C ALA A 245 3.15 -14.21 -4.70
N VAL A 246 3.70 -15.25 -5.32
CA VAL A 246 2.94 -16.32 -5.99
C VAL A 246 3.55 -17.66 -5.65
N GLY A 247 2.74 -18.62 -5.25
CA GLY A 247 3.24 -19.88 -4.73
C GLY A 247 3.77 -19.76 -3.31
N GLY A 248 4.35 -20.85 -2.82
CA GLY A 248 4.90 -20.95 -1.49
C GLY A 248 4.18 -21.97 -0.62
N ASP A 249 4.80 -22.32 0.51
CA ASP A 249 4.32 -23.37 1.40
C ASP A 249 2.89 -23.11 1.90
N TRP A 250 2.51 -21.84 2.05
CA TRP A 250 1.24 -21.43 2.62
C TRP A 250 0.10 -21.25 1.60
N PRO A 251 0.23 -20.40 0.57
CA PRO A 251 -0.85 -20.26 -0.42
C PRO A 251 -0.98 -21.51 -1.32
N GLY A 252 0.07 -22.34 -1.43
CA GLY A 252 0.16 -23.40 -2.43
C GLY A 252 0.46 -22.83 -3.82
N PRO A 253 0.65 -23.69 -4.84
CA PRO A 253 0.95 -23.24 -6.19
C PRO A 253 -0.24 -22.51 -6.83
N PRO A 254 0.00 -21.62 -7.82
CA PRO A 254 -1.07 -21.12 -8.68
C PRO A 254 -1.60 -22.22 -9.62
N ASP A 255 -2.77 -22.01 -10.17
CA ASP A 255 -3.39 -22.91 -11.14
C ASP A 255 -4.02 -22.14 -12.32
N GLU A 256 -4.72 -22.83 -13.21
CA GLU A 256 -5.37 -22.22 -14.38
C GLU A 256 -6.45 -21.17 -14.02
N SER A 257 -6.92 -21.14 -12.77
CA SER A 257 -7.87 -20.14 -12.28
C SER A 257 -7.19 -18.87 -11.76
N THR A 258 -5.86 -18.89 -11.56
CA THR A 258 -5.10 -17.71 -11.12
C THR A 258 -5.16 -16.61 -12.18
N PRO A 259 -5.63 -15.38 -11.85
CA PRO A 259 -5.64 -14.30 -12.82
C PRO A 259 -4.23 -13.94 -13.30
N ASN A 260 -4.09 -13.69 -14.60
CA ASN A 260 -2.81 -13.34 -15.21
C ASN A 260 -3.02 -12.18 -16.19
N PRO A 261 -2.61 -10.94 -15.85
CA PRO A 261 -1.90 -10.57 -14.63
C PRO A 261 -2.79 -10.56 -13.38
N SER A 262 -2.16 -10.79 -12.22
CA SER A 262 -2.71 -10.53 -10.89
C SER A 262 -2.09 -9.25 -10.33
N THR A 263 -2.88 -8.18 -10.25
CA THR A 263 -2.37 -6.84 -9.94
C THR A 263 -2.88 -6.31 -8.60
N MET A 264 -1.94 -5.94 -7.73
CA MET A 264 -2.18 -5.06 -6.59
C MET A 264 -2.05 -3.61 -7.02
N LEU A 265 -3.08 -2.80 -6.77
CA LEU A 265 -3.03 -1.35 -6.98
C LEU A 265 -2.88 -0.64 -5.64
N VAL A 266 -1.99 0.34 -5.57
CA VAL A 266 -1.78 1.17 -4.38
C VAL A 266 -2.02 2.62 -4.78
N ASP A 267 -3.03 3.23 -4.17
CA ASP A 267 -3.46 4.61 -4.42
C ASP A 267 -2.55 5.60 -3.71
N TRP A 268 -2.22 5.33 -2.46
CA TRP A 268 -1.23 6.13 -1.74
C TRP A 268 -0.61 5.34 -0.59
N VAL A 269 0.56 5.80 -0.17
CA VAL A 269 1.23 5.41 1.09
C VAL A 269 1.50 6.65 1.91
N ARG A 270 1.27 6.58 3.22
CA ARG A 270 1.55 7.64 4.20
C ARG A 270 2.24 7.07 5.43
N VAL A 271 3.24 7.79 5.92
CA VAL A 271 3.86 7.56 7.22
C VAL A 271 3.84 8.86 7.99
N THR A 272 3.32 8.81 9.21
CA THR A 272 3.27 9.94 10.13
C THR A 272 3.97 9.59 11.43
N ALA A 273 4.59 10.59 12.05
CA ALA A 273 5.14 10.52 13.40
C ALA A 273 4.31 11.40 14.35
N PRO A 274 4.28 11.11 15.66
CA PRO A 274 3.66 11.97 16.66
C PRO A 274 4.22 13.40 16.68
#